data_AF-E9I5P4-F1
#
_entry.id   AF-E9I5P4-F1
#
_cell.length_a   1.000
_cell.length_b   1.000
_cell.length_c   1.000
_cell.angle_alpha   90.00
_cell.angle_beta   90.00
_cell.angle_gamma   90.00
#
_symmetry.space_group_name_H-M   'P 1'
#
loop_
_entity.id
_entity.type
_entity.pdbx_description
1 polymer ?
#
loop_
_entity_poly.entity_id
_entity_poly.type
_entity_poly.pdbx_seq_one_letter_code
_entity_poly.pdbx_strand_id
1 'polypeptide(L)' 'EKYEMTFPMLYLRSFLFEPWLEFGGMININCSESKLSAGIVFQTKPFYGGKPHQVTAEIKGQSDNTTARISGDW' A
#
# COMPACT_ATOMS: atom_id res chain seq x y z
N GLU A 1 22.37 -3.49 -0.06
CA GLU A 1 20.99 -3.31 -0.55
C GLU A 1 20.46 -1.93 -0.25
N LYS A 2 20.25 -1.15 -1.31
CA LYS A 2 19.49 0.09 -1.30
C LYS A 2 18.07 -0.17 -1.82
N TYR A 3 17.06 0.35 -1.10
CA TYR A 3 15.66 0.30 -1.53
C TYR A 3 15.17 1.71 -1.85
N GLU A 4 14.47 1.84 -2.96
CA GLU A 4 13.81 3.07 -3.37
C GLU A 4 12.30 2.85 -3.30
N MET A 5 11.59 3.78 -2.66
CA MET A 5 10.15 3.67 -2.45
C MET A 5 9.41 4.97 -2.75
N THR A 6 8.16 4.85 -3.19
CA THR A 6 7.22 5.96 -3.32
C THR A 6 6.37 6.12 -2.05
N PHE A 7 5.84 7.31 -1.82
CA PHE A 7 4.94 7.58 -0.69
C PHE A 7 3.47 7.39 -1.08
N PRO A 8 2.61 6.94 -0.13
CA PRO A 8 1.18 6.88 -0.36
C PRO A 8 0.58 8.29 -0.30
N MET A 9 -0.65 8.43 -0.79
CA MET A 9 -1.42 9.65 -0.59
C MET A 9 -2.06 9.62 0.79
N LEU A 10 -2.07 10.76 1.47
CA LEU A 10 -2.74 10.95 2.76
C LEU A 10 -4.03 11.75 2.56
N TYR A 11 -5.14 11.21 3.02
CA TYR A 11 -6.46 11.85 2.98
C TYR A 11 -6.94 12.16 4.40
N LEU A 12 -7.41 13.39 4.62
CA LEU A 12 -8.17 13.75 5.81
C LEU A 12 -9.65 13.48 5.54
N ARG A 13 -10.26 12.58 6.31
CA ARG A 13 -11.67 12.19 6.19
C ARG A 13 -12.50 12.81 7.31
N SER A 14 -13.81 12.85 7.09
CA SER A 14 -14.82 13.23 8.09
C SER A 14 -14.62 14.61 8.72
N PHE A 15 -14.53 15.63 7.88
CA PHE A 15 -14.39 17.03 8.32
C PHE A 15 -15.53 17.52 9.25
N LEU A 16 -16.75 17.00 9.08
CA LEU A 16 -17.91 17.39 9.88
C LEU A 16 -18.07 16.56 11.17
N PHE A 17 -17.39 15.43 11.28
CA PHE A 17 -17.47 14.51 12.42
C PHE A 17 -16.07 14.32 12.99
N GLU A 18 -15.82 13.23 13.72
CA GLU A 18 -14.47 12.89 14.17
C GLU A 18 -13.57 12.68 12.95
N PRO A 19 -12.56 13.54 12.74
CA PRO A 19 -11.71 13.44 11.57
C PRO A 19 -10.72 12.29 11.75
N TRP A 20 -10.41 11.59 10.66
CA TRP A 20 -9.38 10.56 10.65
C TRP A 20 -8.49 10.65 9.43
N LEU A 21 -7.28 10.11 9.55
CA LEU A 21 -6.31 10.01 8.48
C LEU A 21 -6.46 8.70 7.73
N GLU A 22 -6.38 8.74 6.41
CA GLU A 22 -6.48 7.56 5.56
C GLU A 22 -5.38 7.58 4.50
N PHE A 23 -4.55 6.55 4.45
CA PHE A 23 -3.67 6.32 3.32
C PHE A 23 -4.43 5.71 2.16
N GLY A 24 -4.06 6.10 0.95
CA GLY A 24 -4.60 5.53 -0.27
C GLY A 24 -3.61 5.50 -1.42
N GLY A 25 -3.90 4.62 -2.37
CA GLY A 25 -3.12 4.46 -3.60
C GLY A 25 -2.08 3.34 -3.51
N MET A 26 -1.39 3.13 -4.62
CA MET A 26 -0.31 2.15 -4.74
C MET A 26 1.04 2.82 -4.48
N ILE A 27 1.88 2.17 -3.67
CA ILE A 27 3.30 2.47 -3.57
C ILE A 27 4.13 1.31 -4.10
N ASN A 28 5.31 1.63 -4.60
CA ASN A 28 6.26 0.63 -5.07
C ASN A 28 7.54 0.72 -4.24
N ILE A 29 8.12 -0.43 -3.90
CA ILE A 29 9.42 -0.57 -3.26
C ILE A 29 10.29 -1.40 -4.19
N ASN A 30 11.44 -0.88 -4.62
CA ASN A 30 12.31 -1.55 -5.58
C ASN A 30 13.74 -1.63 -5.03
N CYS A 31 14.41 -2.75 -5.29
CA CYS A 31 15.85 -2.90 -5.06
C CYS A 31 16.55 -3.30 -6.37
N SER A 32 17.40 -2.43 -6.90
CA SER A 32 18.15 -2.71 -8.13
C SER A 32 19.20 -3.82 -7.96
N GLU A 33 19.74 -3.99 -6.75
CA GLU A 33 20.78 -4.98 -6.44
C GLU A 33 20.24 -6.41 -6.46
N SER A 34 19.12 -6.67 -5.78
CA SER A 34 18.49 -8.00 -5.72
C SER A 34 17.41 -8.24 -6.79
N LYS A 35 17.09 -7.21 -7.57
CA LYS A 35 16.00 -7.18 -8.57
C LYS A 35 14.65 -7.64 -7.99
N LEU A 36 14.41 -7.32 -6.73
CA LEU A 36 13.14 -7.53 -6.05
C LEU A 36 12.31 -6.25 -6.14
N SER A 37 10.99 -6.43 -6.29
CA SER A 37 10.03 -5.32 -6.26
C SER A 37 8.81 -5.71 -5.45
N ALA A 38 8.23 -4.76 -4.73
CA ALA A 38 6.98 -4.93 -4.01
C ALA A 38 6.01 -3.80 -4.37
N GLY A 39 4.78 -4.17 -4.75
CA GLY A 39 3.67 -3.24 -4.92
C GLY A 39 2.74 -3.34 -3.72
N ILE A 40 2.58 -2.25 -2.97
CA ILE A 40 1.69 -2.17 -1.80
C ILE A 40 0.53 -1.24 -2.14
N VAL A 41 -0.71 -1.70 -1.92
CA VAL A 41 -1.93 -0.94 -2.19
C VAL A 41 -2.62 -0.62 -0.87
N PHE A 42 -2.73 0.66 -0.55
CA PHE A 42 -3.55 1.19 0.54
C PHE A 42 -4.96 1.41 0.01
N GLN A 43 -5.92 0.65 0.54
CA GLN A 43 -7.31 0.73 0.13
C GLN A 43 -8.03 1.78 0.96
N THR A 44 -8.56 2.80 0.28
CA THR A 44 -9.43 3.79 0.92
C THR A 44 -10.80 3.18 1.19
N LYS A 45 -11.38 3.50 2.35
CA LYS A 45 -12.73 3.09 2.70
C LYS A 45 -13.73 3.67 1.68
N PRO A 46 -14.60 2.83 1.08
CA PRO A 46 -15.67 3.31 0.21
C PRO A 46 -16.70 4.13 0.99
N PHE A 47 -17.53 4.90 0.27
CA PHE A 47 -18.59 5.71 0.88
C PHE A 47 -19.63 4.87 1.63
N TYR A 48 -19.93 3.67 1.13
CA TYR A 48 -20.91 2.76 1.72
C TYR A 48 -20.22 1.50 2.23
N GLY A 49 -20.27 1.27 3.55
CA GLY A 49 -19.66 0.11 4.19
C GLY A 49 -18.13 0.10 4.13
N GLY A 50 -17.56 -1.09 4.30
CA GLY A 50 -16.10 -1.32 4.25
C GLY A 50 -15.34 -0.98 5.54
N LYS A 51 -14.11 -1.47 5.61
CA LYS A 51 -13.18 -1.28 6.72
C LYS A 51 -12.08 -0.29 6.29
N PRO A 52 -11.78 0.76 7.07
CA PRO A 52 -10.65 1.62 6.77
C PRO A 52 -9.34 0.87 6.99
N HIS A 53 -8.26 1.42 6.44
CA HIS A 53 -6.89 0.98 6.68
C HIS A 53 -6.50 -0.39 6.10
N GLN A 54 -7.29 -0.94 5.18
CA GLN A 54 -6.94 -2.20 4.53
C GLN A 54 -5.74 -2.04 3.58
N VAL A 55 -4.79 -2.97 3.66
CA VAL A 55 -3.60 -3.02 2.80
C VAL A 55 -3.47 -4.40 2.16
N THR A 56 -3.05 -4.40 0.90
CA THR A 56 -2.59 -5.60 0.19
C THR A 56 -1.25 -5.34 -0.47
N ALA A 57 -0.31 -6.28 -0.39
CA ALA A 57 0.97 -6.18 -1.08
C ALA A 57 1.26 -7.43 -1.90
N GLU A 58 1.95 -7.23 -3.02
CA GLU A 58 2.52 -8.29 -3.84
C GLU A 58 4.02 -8.09 -3.97
N ILE A 59 4.80 -9.12 -3.63
CA ILE A 59 6.26 -9.13 -3.76
C ILE A 59 6.61 -9.99 -4.96
N LYS A 60 7.41 -9.43 -5.87
CA LYS A 60 7.90 -10.10 -7.06
C LYS A 60 9.39 -10.40 -6.95
N GLY A 61 9.72 -11.62 -7.37
CA GLY A 61 11.07 -12.14 -7.46
C GLY A 61 11.82 -11.62 -8.69
N GLN A 62 13.05 -12.09 -8.87
CA GLN A 62 13.91 -11.69 -10.00
C GLN A 62 13.34 -12.02 -11.38
N SER A 63 12.43 -13.00 -11.47
CA SER A 63 11.78 -13.42 -12.72
C SER A 63 10.40 -12.79 -12.92
N ASP A 64 10.10 -11.69 -12.22
CA ASP A 64 8.78 -11.02 -12.19
C ASP A 64 7.64 -11.93 -11.68
N ASN A 65 7.98 -13.07 -11.09
CA ASN A 65 7.03 -14.00 -10.50
C ASN A 65 6.63 -13.52 -9.09
N THR A 66 5.34 -13.61 -8.79
CA THR A 66 4.84 -13.35 -7.44
C THR A 66 5.45 -14.37 -6.46
N THR A 67 6.29 -13.90 -5.55
CA THR A 67 6.95 -14.72 -4.53
C THR A 67 6.14 -14.75 -3.24
N ALA A 68 5.46 -13.64 -2.91
CA ALA A 68 4.62 -13.56 -1.72
C ALA A 68 3.49 -12.53 -1.90
N ARG A 69 2.42 -12.74 -1.14
CA ARG A 69 1.31 -11.79 -0.98
C ARG A 69 1.08 -11.53 0.50
N ILE A 70 0.82 -10.27 0.83
CA ILE A 70 0.55 -9.82 2.20
C ILE A 70 -0.81 -9.11 2.18
N SER A 71 -1.62 -9.33 3.21
CA SER A 71 -2.88 -8.62 3.40
C SER A 71 -3.10 -8.35 4.89
N GLY A 72 -3.60 -7.18 5.23
CA GLY A 72 -3.86 -6.81 6.62
C GLY A 72 -4.37 -5.39 6.75
N ASP A 73 -4.22 -4.84 7.95
CA ASP A 73 -4.50 -3.44 8.26
C ASP A 73 -3.19 -2.72 8.61
N TRP A 74 -3.10 -1.42 8.33
CA TRP A 74 -1.95 -0.58 8.69
C TRP A 74 -2.18 0.25 9.95
#